data_AF-A0A7W1W8Q8-F1
#
_entry.id   AF-A0A7W1W8Q8-F1
#
_cell.length_a   1.000
_cell.length_b   1.000
_cell.length_c   1.000
_cell.angle_alpha   90.00
_cell.angle_beta   90.00
_cell.angle_gamma   90.00
#
_symmetry.space_group_name_H-M   'P 1'
#
loop_
_entity.id
_entity.type
_entity.pdbx_description
1 polymer ?
#
loop_
_entity_poly.entity_id
_entity_poly.type
_entity_poly.pdbx_seq_one_letter_code
_entity_poly.pdbx_strand_id
1 'polypeptide(L)'
;MQRKQIIALPLNGRSYANLILLAPGVRESHTNSSIGGGGREAAFNVNGLRATMNNFLLDGVDNNAYGTSNQSFSSQVVQVSPDAVAEFKVQTNTYSAEFGRSGGAVINASYRTGTNGFHGSAWEFHRNTVLNAKNGKPIPEDREKNSIYIK
;
A
#
# COMPACT_ATOMS: atom_id res chain seq x y z
N MET A 1 8.41 -10.14 4.64
CA MET A 1 9.52 -9.27 4.16
C MET A 1 10.05 -8.45 5.32
N GLN A 2 11.36 -8.18 5.32
CA GLN A 2 12.02 -7.36 6.34
C GLN A 2 12.35 -5.97 5.77
N ARG A 3 12.43 -4.95 6.64
CA ARG A 3 12.64 -3.52 6.30
C ARG A 3 13.56 -3.24 5.10
N LYS A 4 14.75 -3.84 5.04
CA LYS A 4 15.73 -3.56 3.97
C LYS A 4 15.15 -3.83 2.57
N GLN A 5 14.32 -4.86 2.44
CA GLN A 5 13.66 -5.22 1.18
C GLN A 5 12.50 -4.28 0.85
N ILE A 6 11.81 -3.77 1.87
CA ILE A 6 10.69 -2.84 1.73
C ILE A 6 11.15 -1.49 1.15
N ILE A 7 12.28 -0.99 1.64
CA ILE A 7 12.83 0.31 1.23
C ILE A 7 13.52 0.24 -0.14
N ALA A 8 14.08 -0.92 -0.50
CA ALA A 8 14.82 -1.08 -1.75
C ALA A 8 13.92 -1.12 -3.00
N LEU A 9 12.61 -1.31 -2.83
CA LEU A 9 11.67 -1.42 -3.94
C LEU A 9 11.13 -0.04 -4.34
N PRO A 10 11.16 0.33 -5.63
CA PRO A 10 10.53 1.55 -6.10
C PRO A 10 9.00 1.40 -6.02
N LEU A 11 8.41 1.82 -4.89
CA LEU A 11 6.98 1.78 -4.67
C LEU A 11 6.33 3.04 -5.28
N ASN A 12 5.46 2.85 -6.28
CA ASN A 12 4.64 3.95 -6.78
C ASN A 12 3.73 4.48 -5.66
N GLY A 13 3.79 5.78 -5.39
CA GLY A 13 3.04 6.41 -4.30
C GLY A 13 3.51 6.05 -2.89
N ARG A 14 4.60 5.29 -2.74
CA ARG A 14 5.11 4.80 -1.44
C ARG A 14 4.05 4.09 -0.61
N SER A 15 3.15 3.34 -1.25
CA SER A 15 2.20 2.49 -0.53
C SER A 15 2.87 1.16 -0.15
N TYR A 16 3.01 0.88 1.14
CA TYR A 16 3.52 -0.42 1.63
C TYR A 16 2.63 -1.58 1.19
N ALA A 17 1.34 -1.31 0.94
CA ALA A 17 0.37 -2.31 0.50
C ALA A 17 0.79 -2.95 -0.83
N ASN A 18 1.44 -2.19 -1.72
CA ASN A 18 1.90 -2.68 -3.02
C ASN A 18 2.96 -3.78 -2.93
N LEU A 19 3.60 -3.97 -1.77
CA LEU A 19 4.51 -5.10 -1.53
C LEU A 19 3.81 -6.45 -1.66
N ILE A 20 2.48 -6.50 -1.47
CA ILE A 20 1.71 -7.73 -1.63
C ILE A 20 1.82 -8.29 -3.06
N LEU A 21 2.09 -7.46 -4.07
CA LEU A 21 2.25 -7.88 -5.47
C LEU A 21 3.47 -8.76 -5.71
N LEU A 22 4.43 -8.78 -4.77
CA LEU A 22 5.55 -9.71 -4.83
C LEU A 22 5.17 -11.12 -4.34
N ALA A 23 4.02 -11.27 -3.67
CA ALA A 23 3.54 -12.58 -3.27
C ALA A 23 2.90 -13.31 -4.46
N PRO A 24 3.12 -14.63 -4.61
CA PRO A 24 2.54 -15.40 -5.69
C PRO A 24 1.01 -15.45 -5.58
N GLY A 25 0.33 -15.48 -6.73
CA GLY A 25 -1.13 -15.54 -6.79
C GLY A 25 -1.83 -14.20 -6.48
N VAL A 26 -1.07 -13.12 -6.31
CA VAL A 26 -1.59 -11.77 -6.07
C VAL A 26 -1.50 -10.94 -7.34
N ARG A 27 -2.58 -10.21 -7.66
CA ARG A 27 -2.60 -9.21 -8.73
C ARG A 27 -3.35 -7.97 -8.27
N GLU A 28 -3.06 -6.83 -8.89
CA GLU A 28 -3.87 -5.62 -8.66
C GLU A 28 -5.31 -5.86 -9.09
N SER A 29 -6.25 -5.35 -8.30
CA SER A 29 -7.65 -5.37 -8.66
C SER A 29 -7.96 -4.30 -9.71
N HIS A 30 -8.91 -4.56 -10.59
CA HIS A 30 -9.45 -3.54 -11.49
C HIS A 30 -10.05 -2.35 -10.73
N THR A 31 -10.45 -2.53 -9.47
CA THR A 31 -10.92 -1.45 -8.60
C THR A 31 -9.78 -0.55 -8.09
N ASN A 32 -8.51 -0.97 -8.18
CA ASN A 32 -7.34 -0.16 -7.78
C ASN A 32 -7.05 0.92 -8.84
N SER A 33 -7.22 0.58 -10.12
CA SER A 33 -7.02 1.46 -11.27
C SER A 33 -8.34 1.78 -11.96
N SER A 34 -9.28 2.43 -11.27
CA SER A 34 -10.50 2.92 -11.91
C SER A 34 -10.14 4.05 -12.88
N ILE A 35 -10.38 3.85 -14.19
CA ILE A 35 -10.31 4.91 -15.20
C ILE A 35 -11.23 6.05 -14.76
N GLY A 36 -10.68 7.24 -14.48
CA GLY A 36 -11.44 8.41 -14.04
C GLY A 36 -11.22 8.89 -12.60
N GLY A 37 -10.20 8.38 -11.89
CA GLY A 37 -9.77 8.95 -10.60
C GLY A 37 -10.50 8.43 -9.36
N GLY A 38 -11.28 7.35 -9.49
CA GLY A 38 -11.99 6.67 -8.40
C GLY A 38 -11.37 5.34 -7.97
N GLY A 39 -10.05 5.19 -8.13
CA GLY A 39 -9.32 3.98 -7.73
C GLY A 39 -9.41 3.76 -6.22
N ARG A 40 -9.55 2.51 -5.80
CA ARG A 40 -9.45 2.09 -4.41
C ARG A 40 -8.05 1.53 -4.15
N GLU A 41 -7.21 2.33 -3.53
CA GLU A 41 -5.87 1.94 -3.10
C GLU A 41 -5.91 0.68 -2.23
N ALA A 42 -4.81 -0.07 -2.26
CA ALA A 42 -4.66 -1.35 -1.58
C ALA A 42 -5.73 -2.40 -1.98
N ALA A 43 -6.27 -2.33 -3.19
CA ALA A 43 -7.18 -3.35 -3.71
C ALA A 43 -6.43 -4.42 -4.53
N PHE A 44 -6.39 -5.65 -4.01
CA PHE A 44 -5.65 -6.76 -4.63
C PHE A 44 -6.52 -8.01 -4.74
N ASN A 45 -6.51 -8.67 -5.89
CA ASN A 45 -7.13 -9.99 -6.02
C ASN A 45 -6.09 -11.06 -5.66
N VAL A 46 -6.42 -11.93 -4.72
CA VAL A 46 -5.54 -13.01 -4.24
C VAL A 46 -6.17 -14.35 -4.56
N ASN A 47 -5.45 -15.23 -5.25
CA ASN A 47 -5.90 -16.58 -5.60
C ASN A 47 -7.30 -16.61 -6.27
N GLY A 48 -7.64 -15.57 -7.05
CA GLY A 48 -8.94 -15.43 -7.72
C GLY A 48 -10.05 -14.77 -6.89
N LEU A 49 -9.81 -14.50 -5.61
CA LEU A 49 -10.79 -13.87 -4.72
C LEU A 49 -10.81 -12.35 -4.87
N ARG A 50 -11.92 -11.75 -4.42
CA ARG A 50 -12.15 -10.30 -4.51
C ARG A 50 -11.27 -9.54 -3.52
N ALA A 51 -10.88 -8.32 -3.88
CA ALA A 51 -10.09 -7.45 -3.01
C ALA A 51 -10.76 -7.14 -1.66
N THR A 52 -12.09 -7.17 -1.59
CA THR A 52 -12.86 -7.00 -0.36
C THR A 52 -12.78 -8.19 0.60
N MET A 53 -12.21 -9.32 0.16
CA MET A 53 -12.04 -10.52 0.98
C MET A 53 -10.64 -10.61 1.60
N ASN A 54 -9.81 -9.58 1.40
CA ASN A 54 -8.54 -9.45 2.10
C ASN A 54 -8.74 -8.71 3.41
N ASN A 55 -7.88 -9.02 4.37
CA ASN A 55 -7.89 -8.40 5.68
C ASN A 55 -6.55 -7.70 5.92
N PHE A 56 -6.62 -6.41 6.18
CA PHE A 56 -5.48 -5.59 6.55
C PHE A 56 -5.38 -5.46 8.06
N LEU A 57 -4.21 -5.82 8.59
CA LEU A 57 -3.84 -5.69 9.99
C LEU A 57 -2.65 -4.72 10.11
N LEU A 58 -2.69 -3.92 11.16
CA LEU A 58 -1.60 -3.03 11.56
C LEU A 58 -1.25 -3.33 13.02
N ASP A 59 -0.03 -3.79 13.27
CA ASP A 59 0.40 -4.34 14.56
C ASP A 59 -0.54 -5.44 15.09
N GLY A 60 -1.16 -6.20 14.18
CA GLY A 60 -2.15 -7.23 14.52
C GLY A 60 -3.57 -6.71 14.82
N VAL A 61 -3.79 -5.38 14.77
CA VAL A 61 -5.12 -4.76 14.93
C VAL A 61 -5.78 -4.56 13.57
N ASP A 62 -7.10 -4.70 13.51
CA ASP A 62 -7.90 -4.49 12.30
C ASP A 62 -7.69 -3.08 11.72
N ASN A 63 -7.34 -3.02 10.44
CA ASN A 63 -7.07 -1.80 9.67
C ASN A 63 -7.91 -1.74 8.38
N ASN A 64 -8.97 -2.53 8.27
CA ASN A 64 -9.83 -2.51 7.07
C ASN A 64 -10.78 -1.32 7.06
N ALA A 65 -10.86 -0.63 5.91
CA ALA A 65 -11.86 0.39 5.69
C ALA A 65 -13.19 -0.26 5.27
N TYR A 66 -14.16 -0.34 6.19
CA TYR A 66 -15.49 -0.93 5.95
C TYR A 66 -16.53 0.02 5.35
N GLY A 67 -16.15 1.26 5.04
CA GLY A 67 -17.07 2.26 4.48
C GLY A 67 -17.68 1.79 3.16
N THR A 68 -19.00 1.64 3.12
CA THR A 68 -19.77 1.21 1.93
C THR A 68 -19.75 2.24 0.80
N SER A 69 -19.48 3.50 1.13
CA SER A 69 -19.50 4.62 0.20
C SER A 69 -18.17 4.86 -0.54
N ASN A 70 -17.16 3.99 -0.37
CA ASN A 70 -15.83 4.12 -0.98
C ASN A 70 -15.20 5.53 -0.83
N GLN A 71 -15.62 6.31 0.16
CA GLN A 71 -15.16 7.70 0.35
C GLN A 71 -13.69 7.77 0.75
N SER A 72 -13.15 6.69 1.31
CA SER A 72 -11.76 6.60 1.75
C SER A 72 -10.78 6.30 0.61
N PHE A 73 -11.24 6.04 -0.62
CA PHE A 73 -10.41 5.68 -1.79
C PHE A 73 -9.33 4.60 -1.52
N SER A 74 -9.48 3.81 -0.44
CA SER A 74 -8.49 2.86 0.07
C SER A 74 -9.20 1.70 0.76
N SER A 75 -8.57 0.53 0.73
CA SER A 75 -9.00 -0.65 1.50
C SER A 75 -8.51 -0.65 2.95
N GLN A 76 -7.58 0.26 3.26
CA GLN A 76 -6.98 0.45 4.59
C GLN A 76 -7.44 1.76 5.22
N VAL A 77 -7.63 1.79 6.53
CA VAL A 77 -7.93 3.02 7.29
C VAL A 77 -6.65 3.84 7.49
N VAL A 78 -5.59 3.19 7.93
CA VAL A 78 -4.28 3.79 8.20
C VAL A 78 -3.30 3.36 7.14
N GLN A 79 -2.74 4.35 6.43
CA GLN A 79 -1.69 4.15 5.43
C GLN A 79 -0.34 4.53 6.03
N VAL A 80 0.45 3.53 6.34
CA VAL A 80 1.76 3.71 6.96
C VAL A 80 2.82 4.00 5.91
N SER A 81 3.76 4.88 6.21
CA SER A 81 4.94 5.05 5.36
C SER A 81 5.75 3.75 5.33
N PRO A 82 6.24 3.28 4.17
CA PRO A 82 7.07 2.07 4.05
C PRO A 82 8.30 2.09 4.98
N ASP A 83 8.85 3.26 5.27
CA ASP A 83 10.02 3.40 6.16
C ASP A 83 9.67 3.16 7.64
N ALA A 84 8.42 3.41 8.02
CA ALA A 84 7.92 3.17 9.37
C ALA A 84 7.52 1.70 9.59
N VAL A 85 7.44 0.90 8.52
CA VAL A 85 7.14 -0.55 8.60
C VAL A 85 8.42 -1.32 8.94
N ALA A 86 8.40 -2.04 10.05
CA ALA A 86 9.47 -2.98 10.41
C ALA A 86 9.33 -4.32 9.70
N GLU A 87 8.11 -4.84 9.68
CA GLU A 87 7.79 -6.15 9.13
C GLU A 87 6.52 -6.09 8.29
N PHE A 88 6.53 -6.80 7.16
CA PHE A 88 5.38 -7.00 6.31
C PHE A 88 5.17 -8.49 6.06
N LYS A 89 4.05 -9.03 6.54
CA LYS A 89 3.66 -10.43 6.40
C LYS A 89 2.40 -10.53 5.55
N VAL A 90 2.42 -11.43 4.58
CA VAL A 90 1.28 -11.75 3.73
C VAL A 90 1.05 -13.25 3.83
N GLN A 91 -0.18 -13.63 4.18
CA GLN A 91 -0.60 -15.01 4.23
C GLN A 91 -1.78 -15.17 3.28
N THR A 92 -1.57 -15.89 2.18
CA THR A 92 -2.56 -16.12 1.12
C THR A 92 -3.23 -17.49 1.20
N ASN A 93 -2.62 -18.43 1.93
CA ASN A 93 -3.10 -19.79 2.19
C ASN A 93 -2.70 -20.18 3.63
N THR A 94 -3.42 -21.12 4.24
CA THR A 94 -3.07 -21.71 5.56
C THR A 94 -2.83 -20.69 6.67
N TYR A 95 -3.78 -19.76 6.89
CA TYR A 95 -3.80 -18.86 8.04
C TYR A 95 -4.78 -19.35 9.11
N SER A 96 -4.54 -18.99 10.37
CA SER A 96 -5.38 -19.36 11.51
C SER A 96 -6.82 -18.88 11.33
N ALA A 97 -7.79 -19.65 11.83
CA ALA A 97 -9.21 -19.27 11.81
C ALA A 97 -9.51 -18.01 12.63
N GLU A 98 -8.59 -17.60 13.50
CA GLU A 98 -8.61 -16.34 14.26
C GLU A 98 -8.67 -15.12 13.33
N PHE A 99 -8.09 -15.20 12.14
CA PHE A 99 -8.14 -14.16 11.12
C PHE A 99 -9.39 -14.25 10.24
N GLY A 100 -10.50 -14.77 10.79
CA GLY A 100 -11.79 -14.92 10.11
C GLY A 100 -12.21 -13.69 9.31
N ARG A 101 -13.14 -13.86 8.35
CA ARG A 101 -13.56 -12.84 7.36
C ARG A 101 -12.54 -12.54 6.26
N SER A 102 -11.35 -13.14 6.31
CA SER A 102 -10.37 -13.12 5.22
C SER A 102 -10.56 -14.38 4.39
N GLY A 103 -11.27 -14.29 3.26
CA GLY A 103 -11.30 -15.40 2.30
C GLY A 103 -10.05 -15.42 1.42
N GLY A 104 -9.48 -14.24 1.16
CA GLY A 104 -8.34 -14.02 0.28
C GLY A 104 -7.00 -14.09 1.01
N ALA A 105 -6.47 -12.92 1.39
CA ALA A 105 -5.23 -12.82 2.15
C ALA A 105 -5.40 -12.09 3.48
N VAL A 106 -4.56 -12.48 4.44
CA VAL A 106 -4.28 -11.70 5.66
C VAL A 106 -2.97 -10.96 5.44
N ILE A 107 -3.02 -9.63 5.54
CA ILE A 107 -1.88 -8.73 5.30
C ILE A 107 -1.61 -8.00 6.59
N ASN A 108 -0.51 -8.33 7.25
CA ASN A 108 -0.11 -7.71 8.51
C ASN A 108 1.14 -6.87 8.32
N ALA A 109 1.04 -5.58 8.62
CA ALA A 109 2.18 -4.69 8.71
C ALA A 109 2.44 -4.36 10.18
N SER A 110 3.71 -4.34 10.58
CA SER A 110 4.09 -3.94 11.93
C SER A 110 4.96 -2.70 11.92
N TYR A 111 4.70 -1.78 12.84
CA TYR A 111 5.50 -0.57 13.02
C TYR A 111 6.89 -0.90 13.53
N ARG A 112 7.81 0.02 13.25
CA ARG A 112 9.11 0.04 13.90
C ARG A 112 8.95 0.35 15.39
N THR A 113 9.40 -0.59 16.22
CA THR A 113 9.59 -0.36 17.65
C THR A 113 10.85 0.48 17.90
N GLY A 114 10.76 1.38 18.87
CA GLY A 114 11.91 2.14 19.37
C GLY A 114 12.85 1.23 20.17
N THR A 115 14.15 1.46 20.05
CA THR A 115 15.14 0.86 20.95
C THR A 115 15.53 1.89 22.02
N ASN A 116 16.21 1.47 23.10
CA ASN A 116 16.58 2.33 24.23
C ASN A 116 17.52 3.51 23.90
N GLY A 117 17.90 3.72 22.64
CA GLY A 117 18.67 4.87 22.17
C GLY A 117 17.82 5.85 21.37
N PHE A 118 18.31 7.08 21.19
CA PHE A 118 17.65 8.05 20.31
C PHE A 118 17.84 7.66 18.83
N HIS A 119 16.75 7.59 18.07
CA HIS A 119 16.77 7.27 16.64
C HIS A 119 15.79 8.17 15.89
N GLY A 120 16.22 8.71 14.75
CA GLY A 120 15.38 9.46 13.82
C GLY A 120 15.71 9.08 12.38
N SER A 121 14.79 9.33 11.46
CA SER A 121 15.00 9.13 10.03
C SER A 121 14.36 10.29 9.27
N ALA A 122 15.13 10.94 8.42
CA ALA A 122 14.65 11.94 7.47
C ALA A 122 14.70 11.37 6.06
N TRP A 123 13.76 11.78 5.22
CA TRP A 123 13.59 11.26 3.88
C TRP A 123 13.06 12.35 2.96
N GLU A 124 13.61 12.44 1.75
CA GLU A 124 13.19 13.37 0.71
C GLU A 124 12.89 12.60 -0.57
N PHE A 125 11.75 12.92 -1.21
CA PHE A 125 11.34 12.31 -2.47
C PHE A 125 11.03 13.40 -3.48
N HIS A 126 11.90 13.50 -4.49
CA HIS A 126 11.69 14.41 -5.61
C HIS A 126 11.18 13.62 -6.83
N ARG A 127 9.93 13.88 -7.24
CA ARG A 127 9.35 13.31 -8.46
C ARG A 127 8.99 14.46 -9.40
N ASN A 128 9.73 14.58 -10.50
CA ASN A 128 9.52 15.63 -11.50
C ASN A 128 8.94 15.03 -12.79
N THR A 129 7.90 15.66 -13.34
CA THR A 129 7.27 15.28 -14.61
C THR A 129 8.21 15.42 -15.81
N VAL A 130 9.21 16.30 -15.75
CA VAL A 130 10.19 16.55 -16.83
C VAL A 130 11.29 15.48 -16.87
N LEU A 131 11.63 14.89 -15.72
CA LEU A 131 12.66 13.84 -15.59
C LEU A 131 12.08 12.42 -15.63
N ASN A 132 10.74 12.27 -15.56
CA ASN A 132 10.09 10.98 -15.73
C ASN A 132 10.24 10.52 -17.19
N ALA A 133 10.69 9.28 -17.39
CA ALA A 133 10.72 8.65 -18.71
C ALA A 133 9.30 8.71 -19.32
N LYS A 134 9.16 9.44 -20.44
CA LYS A 134 7.90 9.57 -21.16
C LYS A 134 7.48 8.18 -21.64
N ASN A 135 6.42 7.62 -21.06
CA ASN A 135 5.64 6.59 -21.73
C ASN A 135 4.86 7.23 -22.88
N GLY A 136 5.56 7.49 -24.00
CA GLY A 136 5.04 7.57 -25.37
C GLY A 136 3.80 8.40 -25.67
N LYS A 137 3.30 9.26 -24.78
CA LYS A 137 2.11 10.06 -25.01
C LYS A 137 2.42 11.55 -24.79
N PRO A 138 2.19 12.40 -25.80
CA PRO A 138 2.35 13.84 -25.64
C PRO A 138 1.29 14.36 -24.66
N ILE A 139 1.74 15.06 -23.64
CA ILE A 139 0.88 15.75 -22.66
C ILE A 139 0.66 17.17 -23.19
N PRO A 140 -0.58 17.64 -23.36
CA PRO A 140 -0.86 19.05 -23.54
C PRO A 140 -0.45 19.79 -22.27
N GLU A 141 0.24 20.90 -22.49
CA GLU A 141 0.67 21.89 -21.50
C GLU A 141 -0.53 22.41 -20.72
N ASP A 142 -0.63 22.15 -19.41
CA ASP A 142 -0.97 23.21 -18.46
C ASP A 142 -0.82 22.86 -16.97
N ARG A 143 -0.12 23.78 -16.30
CA ARG A 143 -0.12 24.18 -14.88
C ARG A 143 0.49 23.26 -13.83
N GLU A 144 1.75 23.58 -13.53
CA GLU A 144 2.43 23.37 -12.26
C GLU A 144 1.51 23.67 -11.06
N LYS A 145 1.30 22.67 -10.20
CA LYS A 145 0.91 22.89 -8.80
C LYS A 145 1.95 22.21 -7.92
N ASN A 146 2.90 23.01 -7.44
CA ASN A 146 3.79 22.65 -6.34
C ASN A 146 2.96 22.49 -5.06
N SER A 147 2.63 21.25 -4.70
CA SER A 147 2.08 20.93 -3.38
C SER A 147 3.20 20.37 -2.51
N ILE A 148 3.74 21.25 -1.65
CA ILE A 148 4.66 20.87 -0.58
C ILE A 148 3.81 20.29 0.56
N TYR A 149 3.95 18.98 0.83
CA TYR A 149 3.40 18.36 2.03
C TYR A 149 4.48 18.38 3.13
N ILE A 150 4.31 19.26 4.12
CA ILE A 150 5.01 19.19 5.41
C ILE A 150 3.99 18.63 6.41
N LYS A 151 4.38 17.60 7.16
CA LYS A 151 3.62 17.04 8.28
C LYS A 151 4.39 17.28 9.56
#